data_AF-Q1GW24-F1
#
_entry.id   AF-Q1GW24-F1
#
_cell.length_a   1.000
_cell.length_b   1.000
_cell.length_c   1.000
_cell.angle_alpha   90.00
_cell.angle_beta   90.00
_cell.angle_gamma   90.00
#
_symmetry.space_group_name_H-M   'P 1'
#
loop_
_entity.id
_entity.type
_entity.pdbx_description
1 polymer ?
#
loop_
_entity_poly.entity_id
_entity_poly.type
_entity_poly.pdbx_seq_one_letter_code
_entity_poly.pdbx_strand_id
1 'polypeptide(L)'
;MAYRKGQSGGLSPATRITQEIIARLEAGTKPWIKPWRGVPVSRPLRACGIPYRGMNVFWLWMVADMCGYASPFWMTYNQAQSLGAQVRKGEKSTIAIFYKSYTKEVEAPDTGEKTDEARRVLKAYPVFNADQVEGLPERFHPAATLELVEPEGREAELDAFFAAIPVNLRHQGCEAYYEPTADRVTMPPVSLFGGFDHYYATLAHELSHWTGHASRLGRDLKNRFGTSAYAAEELVAELSSAMLGAELGLPVTHLDSHASYIEHWLKLLKDDDRAILTAAAKAEEAASLLLKLGGKIIPEQSDDASDDAALAA
;
A
#
# COMPACT_ATOMS: atom_id res chain seq x y z
N MET A 1 7.27 34.26 -35.39
CA MET A 1 7.54 33.55 -34.13
C MET A 1 6.35 32.67 -33.81
N ALA A 2 6.52 31.34 -33.83
CA ALA A 2 5.62 30.40 -33.15
C ALA A 2 6.36 29.06 -33.02
N TYR A 3 7.24 28.98 -32.02
CA TYR A 3 7.89 27.74 -31.63
C TYR A 3 6.87 26.93 -30.81
N ARG A 4 6.10 26.06 -31.45
CA ARG A 4 5.34 25.03 -30.73
C ARG A 4 6.35 24.03 -30.17
N LYS A 5 6.63 24.20 -28.88
CA LYS A 5 7.45 23.28 -28.09
C LYS A 5 6.80 21.90 -28.15
N GLY A 6 7.50 20.95 -28.76
CA GLY A 6 7.03 19.57 -28.93
C GLY A 6 6.65 18.95 -27.60
N GLN A 7 5.49 18.28 -27.59
CA GLN A 7 5.12 17.32 -26.56
C GLN A 7 6.13 16.16 -26.60
N SER A 8 7.16 16.26 -25.76
CA SER A 8 7.96 15.10 -25.33
C SER A 8 7.27 14.51 -24.11
N GLY A 9 6.12 13.85 -24.32
CA GLY A 9 5.31 13.33 -23.21
C GLY A 9 5.57 11.85 -22.97
N GLY A 10 6.63 11.50 -22.23
CA GLY A 10 6.70 10.16 -21.61
C GLY A 10 5.48 9.96 -20.70
N LEU A 11 5.01 8.71 -20.56
CA LEU A 11 3.91 8.37 -19.64
C LEU A 11 4.24 8.90 -18.24
N SER A 12 3.25 9.53 -17.58
CA SER A 12 3.44 9.99 -16.21
C SER A 12 3.71 8.80 -15.27
N PRO A 13 4.41 8.98 -14.14
CA PRO A 13 4.62 7.90 -13.18
C PRO A 13 3.31 7.24 -12.71
N ALA A 14 2.26 8.03 -12.50
CA ALA A 14 0.94 7.53 -12.13
C ALA A 14 0.36 6.65 -13.24
N THR A 15 0.35 7.15 -14.48
CA THR A 15 -0.15 6.41 -15.64
C THR A 15 0.59 5.08 -15.82
N ARG A 16 1.92 5.05 -15.67
CA ARG A 16 2.72 3.83 -15.77
C ARG A 16 2.34 2.80 -14.71
N ILE A 17 2.23 3.22 -13.44
CA ILE A 17 1.85 2.33 -12.33
C ILE A 17 0.45 1.79 -12.56
N THR A 18 -0.50 2.66 -12.90
CA THR A 18 -1.91 2.28 -13.09
C THR A 18 -2.09 1.33 -14.27
N GLN A 19 -1.41 1.54 -15.39
CA GLN A 19 -1.48 0.64 -16.55
C GLN A 19 -0.97 -0.77 -16.24
N GLU A 20 0.13 -0.90 -15.49
CA GLU A 20 0.64 -2.22 -15.09
C GLU A 20 -0.32 -2.94 -14.15
N ILE A 21 -0.92 -2.20 -13.20
CA ILE A 21 -1.93 -2.77 -12.28
C ILE A 21 -3.17 -3.22 -13.05
N ILE A 22 -3.64 -2.42 -14.02
CA ILE A 22 -4.75 -2.81 -14.91
C ILE A 22 -4.40 -4.11 -15.64
N ALA A 23 -3.21 -4.21 -16.25
CA ALA A 23 -2.80 -5.41 -16.98
C ALA A 23 -2.81 -6.67 -16.10
N ARG A 24 -2.41 -6.54 -14.83
CA ARG A 24 -2.43 -7.65 -13.87
C ARG A 24 -3.84 -8.06 -13.47
N LEU A 25 -4.70 -7.08 -13.20
CA LEU A 25 -6.11 -7.33 -12.88
C LEU A 25 -6.84 -7.98 -14.06
N GLU A 26 -6.55 -7.56 -15.30
CA GLU A 26 -7.06 -8.20 -16.52
C GLU A 26 -6.57 -9.64 -16.71
N ALA A 27 -5.35 -9.94 -16.24
CA ALA A 27 -4.82 -11.30 -16.18
C ALA A 27 -5.38 -12.13 -15.00
N GLY A 28 -6.37 -11.61 -14.26
CA GLY A 28 -7.00 -12.28 -13.12
C GLY A 28 -6.12 -12.36 -11.88
N THR A 29 -5.01 -11.62 -11.84
CA THR A 29 -4.07 -11.62 -10.71
C THR A 29 -4.21 -10.31 -9.94
N LYS A 30 -4.55 -10.37 -8.66
CA LYS A 30 -4.49 -9.20 -7.76
C LYS A 30 -3.03 -8.99 -7.31
N PRO A 31 -2.32 -7.91 -7.71
CA PRO A 31 -0.88 -7.73 -7.43
C PRO A 31 -0.51 -7.67 -5.95
N TRP A 32 -1.48 -7.36 -5.10
CA TRP A 32 -1.31 -7.23 -3.65
C TRP A 32 -1.65 -8.51 -2.87
N ILE A 33 -2.10 -9.57 -3.54
CA ILE A 33 -2.36 -10.87 -2.91
C ILE A 33 -1.28 -11.86 -3.35
N LYS A 34 -0.49 -12.37 -2.40
CA LYS A 34 0.35 -13.56 -2.64
C LYS A 34 -0.42 -14.81 -2.23
N PRO A 35 -0.53 -15.85 -3.09
CA PRO A 35 -1.37 -17.00 -2.82
C PRO A 35 -0.74 -18.10 -1.94
N TRP A 36 0.47 -17.89 -1.40
CA TRP A 36 1.17 -18.89 -0.57
C TRP A 36 1.79 -18.29 0.69
N ARG A 37 1.82 -19.09 1.78
CA ARG A 37 2.63 -18.83 2.99
C ARG A 37 4.11 -19.09 2.69
N GLY A 38 5.04 -18.35 3.31
CA GLY A 38 6.44 -18.81 3.39
C GLY A 38 7.53 -17.73 3.41
N VAL A 39 7.23 -16.49 3.06
CA VAL A 39 8.14 -15.37 3.37
C VAL A 39 7.33 -14.38 4.18
N PRO A 40 7.77 -13.96 5.37
CA PRO A 40 7.16 -12.83 6.06
C PRO A 40 7.10 -11.69 5.05
N VAL A 41 5.90 -11.32 4.62
CA VAL A 41 5.73 -10.25 3.64
C VAL A 41 5.95 -8.96 4.41
N SER A 42 7.21 -8.62 4.68
CA SER A 42 7.50 -7.29 5.22
C SER A 42 7.17 -6.27 4.14
N ARG A 43 6.84 -5.05 4.57
CA ARG A 43 6.83 -3.93 3.63
C ARG A 43 8.20 -3.82 2.93
N PRO A 44 8.25 -3.38 1.67
CA PRO A 44 9.50 -3.04 1.02
C PRO A 44 10.22 -1.98 1.87
N LEU A 45 11.52 -2.11 2.04
CA LEU A 45 12.35 -1.25 2.87
C LEU A 45 13.24 -0.38 2.00
N ARG A 46 13.48 0.85 2.45
CA ARG A 46 14.53 1.71 1.90
C ARG A 46 15.90 1.22 2.34
N ALA A 47 16.97 1.76 1.74
CA ALA A 47 18.34 1.46 2.13
C ALA A 47 18.62 1.67 3.64
N CYS A 48 17.94 2.64 4.27
CA CYS A 48 18.03 2.94 5.70
C CYS A 48 17.20 2.02 6.61
N GLY A 49 16.41 1.10 6.05
CA GLY A 49 15.53 0.20 6.81
C GLY A 49 14.13 0.76 7.08
N ILE A 50 13.85 2.01 6.71
CA ILE A 50 12.50 2.58 6.83
C ILE A 50 11.57 1.97 5.78
N PRO A 51 10.38 1.48 6.14
CA PRO A 51 9.41 0.98 5.19
C PRO A 51 8.94 2.01 4.16
N TYR A 52 8.74 1.56 2.93
CA TYR A 52 7.95 2.30 1.94
C TYR A 52 6.49 2.39 2.39
N ARG A 53 5.78 3.38 1.86
CA ARG A 53 4.39 3.70 2.23
C ARG A 53 3.51 3.91 1.00
N GLY A 54 2.21 3.73 1.17
CA GLY A 54 1.20 3.96 0.14
C GLY A 54 1.47 3.13 -1.12
N MET A 55 1.37 3.76 -2.29
CA MET A 55 1.48 3.08 -3.59
C MET A 55 2.85 2.41 -3.81
N ASN A 56 3.92 2.90 -3.18
CA ASN A 56 5.23 2.25 -3.31
C ASN A 56 5.24 0.83 -2.71
N VAL A 57 4.42 0.55 -1.69
CA VAL A 57 4.35 -0.79 -1.08
C VAL A 57 3.92 -1.81 -2.14
N PHE A 58 2.76 -1.59 -2.77
CA PHE A 58 2.23 -2.54 -3.74
C PHE A 58 3.02 -2.55 -5.05
N TRP A 59 3.50 -1.39 -5.50
CA TRP A 59 4.32 -1.31 -6.70
C TRP A 59 5.62 -2.13 -6.55
N LEU A 60 6.34 -1.96 -5.44
CA LEU A 60 7.60 -2.66 -5.23
C LEU A 60 7.39 -4.14 -4.90
N TRP A 61 6.32 -4.52 -4.20
CA TRP A 61 5.96 -5.94 -4.06
C TRP A 61 5.69 -6.60 -5.40
N MET A 62 4.93 -5.94 -6.28
CA MET A 62 4.64 -6.45 -7.61
C MET A 62 5.92 -6.61 -8.43
N VAL A 63 6.81 -5.61 -8.42
CA VAL A 63 8.10 -5.71 -9.13
C VAL A 63 8.97 -6.82 -8.54
N ALA A 64 9.04 -6.96 -7.22
CA ALA A 64 9.78 -8.05 -6.57
C ALA A 64 9.25 -9.41 -7.01
N ASP A 65 7.93 -9.59 -7.03
CA ASP A 65 7.30 -10.83 -7.46
C ASP A 65 7.58 -11.14 -8.93
N MET A 66 7.41 -10.16 -9.82
CA MET A 66 7.65 -10.29 -11.25
C MET A 66 9.09 -10.67 -11.61
N CYS A 67 10.05 -10.16 -10.83
CA CYS A 67 11.48 -10.37 -11.07
C CYS A 67 12.08 -11.48 -10.20
N GLY A 68 11.30 -12.07 -9.30
CA GLY A 68 11.79 -13.10 -8.37
C GLY A 68 12.77 -12.57 -7.32
N TYR A 69 12.65 -11.30 -6.93
CA TYR A 69 13.47 -10.72 -5.87
C TYR A 69 12.98 -11.18 -4.49
N ALA A 70 13.92 -11.63 -3.67
CA ALA A 70 13.72 -12.08 -2.30
C ALA A 70 14.01 -10.96 -1.28
N SER A 71 14.97 -10.08 -1.55
CA SER A 71 15.30 -9.01 -0.60
C SER A 71 14.16 -7.98 -0.51
N PRO A 72 13.78 -7.53 0.70
CA PRO A 72 12.83 -6.44 0.86
C PRO A 72 13.45 -5.07 0.58
N PHE A 73 14.77 -4.95 0.45
CA PHE A 73 15.46 -3.67 0.39
C PHE A 73 15.54 -3.11 -1.04
N TRP A 74 15.23 -1.83 -1.16
CA TRP A 74 15.33 -1.05 -2.39
C TRP A 74 16.15 0.21 -2.15
N MET A 75 17.05 0.50 -3.08
CA MET A 75 17.99 1.61 -2.98
C MET A 75 18.27 2.24 -4.33
N THR A 76 18.71 3.49 -4.33
CA THR A 76 19.17 4.17 -5.54
C THR A 76 20.56 3.67 -5.95
N TYR A 77 20.98 3.98 -7.18
CA TYR A 77 22.32 3.65 -7.63
C TYR A 77 23.41 4.28 -6.73
N ASN A 78 23.25 5.56 -6.38
CA ASN A 78 24.24 6.24 -5.55
C ASN A 78 24.24 5.74 -4.10
N GLN A 79 23.11 5.25 -3.59
CA GLN A 79 23.05 4.56 -2.29
C GLN A 79 23.80 3.23 -2.32
N ALA A 80 23.71 2.46 -3.40
CA ALA A 80 24.55 1.27 -3.56
C ALA A 80 26.04 1.64 -3.59
N GLN A 81 26.40 2.68 -4.34
CA GLN A 81 27.79 3.15 -4.44
C GLN A 81 28.35 3.66 -3.11
N SER A 82 27.55 4.38 -2.31
CA SER A 82 27.99 4.87 -1.00
C SER A 82 28.24 3.73 0.00
N LEU A 83 27.64 2.56 -0.23
CA LEU A 83 27.89 1.32 0.50
C LEU A 83 29.06 0.51 -0.06
N GLY A 84 29.77 1.01 -1.09
CA GLY A 84 30.85 0.28 -1.77
C GLY A 84 30.36 -0.87 -2.65
N ALA A 85 29.06 -0.89 -2.98
CA ALA A 85 28.41 -1.93 -3.75
C ALA A 85 28.10 -1.46 -5.19
N GLN A 86 27.89 -2.40 -6.10
CA GLN A 86 27.73 -2.14 -7.53
C GLN A 86 26.47 -2.83 -8.08
N VAL A 87 25.60 -2.06 -8.72
CA VAL A 87 24.49 -2.63 -9.51
C VAL A 87 25.08 -3.46 -10.65
N ARG A 88 24.63 -4.72 -10.80
CA ARG A 88 25.14 -5.61 -11.84
C ARG A 88 24.91 -5.05 -13.24
N LYS A 89 25.85 -5.34 -14.14
CA LYS A 89 25.79 -4.87 -15.52
C LYS A 89 24.56 -5.45 -16.23
N GLY A 90 23.71 -4.56 -16.75
CA GLY A 90 22.51 -4.93 -17.50
C GLY A 90 21.22 -4.94 -16.68
N GLU A 91 21.32 -4.82 -15.35
CA GLU A 91 20.15 -4.66 -14.48
C GLU A 91 19.40 -3.36 -14.78
N LYS A 92 18.06 -3.43 -14.71
CA LYS A 92 17.18 -2.29 -14.96
C LYS A 92 16.56 -1.83 -13.65
N SER A 93 16.56 -0.52 -13.40
CA SER A 93 15.86 0.08 -12.27
C SER A 93 14.35 0.01 -12.47
N THR A 94 13.61 -0.08 -11.37
CA THR A 94 12.20 0.32 -11.32
C THR A 94 12.07 1.74 -10.77
N ILE A 95 10.84 2.27 -10.72
CA ILE A 95 10.56 3.57 -10.12
C ILE A 95 10.04 3.41 -8.69
N ALA A 96 10.37 4.35 -7.82
CA ALA A 96 9.61 4.68 -6.62
C ALA A 96 9.09 6.11 -6.75
N ILE A 97 7.95 6.42 -6.13
CA ILE A 97 7.28 7.71 -6.25
C ILE A 97 7.22 8.47 -4.93
N PHE A 98 7.20 9.80 -5.01
CA PHE A 98 7.00 10.68 -3.85
C PHE A 98 6.31 11.98 -4.26
N TYR A 99 5.68 12.67 -3.30
CA TYR A 99 5.09 13.98 -3.53
C TYR A 99 6.05 15.07 -3.05
N LYS A 100 6.47 15.94 -3.97
CA LYS A 100 7.22 17.15 -3.62
C LYS A 100 6.25 18.32 -3.47
N SER A 101 6.22 18.90 -2.27
CA SER A 101 5.49 20.16 -2.02
C SER A 101 6.31 21.34 -2.51
N TYR A 102 5.65 22.33 -3.12
CA TYR A 102 6.24 23.61 -3.46
C TYR A 102 5.18 24.71 -3.42
N THR A 103 5.61 25.93 -3.10
CA THR A 103 4.75 27.10 -3.13
C THR A 103 4.78 27.70 -4.53
N LYS A 104 3.61 28.06 -5.05
CA LYS A 104 3.48 28.79 -6.29
C LYS A 104 2.66 30.04 -6.05
N GLU A 105 3.22 31.20 -6.36
CA GLU A 105 2.47 32.45 -6.42
C GLU A 105 1.45 32.37 -7.56
N VAL A 106 0.17 32.55 -7.24
CA VAL A 106 -0.95 32.55 -8.19
C VAL A 106 -1.67 33.87 -8.06
N GLU A 107 -1.91 34.49 -9.21
CA GLU A 107 -2.61 35.76 -9.33
C GLU A 107 -4.10 35.50 -9.59
N ALA A 108 -4.95 36.05 -8.74
CA ALA A 108 -6.39 35.93 -8.89
C ALA A 108 -6.85 36.63 -10.19
N PRO A 109 -7.58 35.93 -11.08
CA PRO A 109 -7.96 36.47 -12.39
C PRO A 109 -8.77 37.78 -12.31
N ASP A 110 -9.52 37.96 -11.22
CA ASP A 110 -10.49 39.04 -11.06
C ASP A 110 -9.97 40.22 -10.23
N THR A 111 -8.96 40.02 -9.38
CA THR A 111 -8.47 41.03 -8.43
C THR A 111 -7.00 41.39 -8.59
N GLY A 112 -6.22 40.60 -9.36
CA GLY A 112 -4.75 40.76 -9.44
C GLY A 112 -4.03 40.45 -8.12
N GLU A 113 -4.75 39.92 -7.13
CA GLU A 113 -4.19 39.59 -5.83
C GLU A 113 -3.33 38.33 -5.92
N LYS A 114 -2.08 38.45 -5.47
CA LYS A 114 -1.11 37.36 -5.46
C LYS A 114 -1.28 36.56 -4.18
N THR A 115 -1.60 35.29 -4.34
CA THR A 115 -1.73 34.34 -3.23
C THR A 115 -0.76 33.20 -3.42
N ASP A 116 -0.12 32.78 -2.34
CA ASP A 116 0.75 31.62 -2.33
C ASP A 116 -0.08 30.35 -2.23
N GLU A 117 -0.15 29.59 -3.32
CA GLU A 117 -0.78 28.28 -3.34
C GLU A 117 0.24 27.18 -3.07
N ALA A 118 0.00 26.37 -2.04
CA ALA A 118 0.75 25.13 -1.83
C ALA A 118 0.32 24.08 -2.86
N ARG A 119 1.26 23.67 -3.73
CA ARG A 119 1.04 22.64 -4.74
C ARG A 119 1.89 21.42 -4.45
N ARG A 120 1.39 20.24 -4.80
CA ARG A 120 2.12 18.97 -4.72
C ARG A 120 2.31 18.41 -6.12
N VAL A 121 3.53 18.00 -6.44
CA VAL A 121 3.84 17.29 -7.68
C VAL A 121 4.31 15.88 -7.38
N LEU A 122 3.74 14.91 -8.09
CA LEU A 122 4.22 13.53 -8.06
C LEU A 122 5.53 13.45 -8.84
N LYS A 123 6.58 12.98 -8.17
CA LYS A 123 7.88 12.68 -8.77
C LYS A 123 8.18 11.20 -8.66
N ALA A 124 9.02 10.71 -9.57
CA ALA A 124 9.55 9.37 -9.55
C ALA A 124 11.08 9.43 -9.50
N TYR A 125 11.70 8.44 -8.85
CA TYR A 125 13.14 8.24 -8.85
C TYR A 125 13.46 6.76 -9.09
N PRO A 126 14.60 6.45 -9.72
CA PRO A 126 15.01 5.08 -9.99
C PRO A 126 15.50 4.38 -8.72
N VAL A 127 15.03 3.15 -8.50
CA VAL A 127 15.49 2.26 -7.44
C VAL A 127 15.80 0.87 -7.99
N PHE A 128 16.73 0.20 -7.33
CA PHE A 128 17.14 -1.19 -7.57
C PHE A 128 16.83 -2.00 -6.32
N ASN A 129 16.38 -3.24 -6.50
CA ASN A 129 16.31 -4.18 -5.39
C ASN A 129 17.73 -4.59 -4.99
N ALA A 130 17.97 -4.87 -3.70
CA ALA A 130 19.28 -5.33 -3.24
C ALA A 130 19.77 -6.59 -3.98
N ASP A 131 18.86 -7.46 -4.42
CA ASP A 131 19.21 -8.64 -5.23
C ASP A 131 19.79 -8.29 -6.59
N GLN A 132 19.70 -7.03 -7.06
CA GLN A 132 20.32 -6.53 -8.29
C GLN A 132 21.75 -5.98 -8.07
N VAL A 133 22.20 -5.92 -6.82
CA VAL A 133 23.44 -5.24 -6.42
C VAL A 133 24.45 -6.25 -5.85
N GLU A 134 25.67 -6.22 -6.35
CA GLU A 134 26.79 -7.00 -5.84
C GLU A 134 27.57 -6.21 -4.79
N GLY A 135 28.10 -6.92 -3.77
CA GLY A 135 28.95 -6.31 -2.73
C GLY A 135 28.18 -5.62 -1.61
N LEU A 136 26.86 -5.83 -1.50
CA LEU A 136 26.08 -5.31 -0.37
C LEU A 136 26.38 -6.07 0.93
N PRO A 137 26.32 -5.38 2.09
CA PRO A 137 26.34 -6.03 3.40
C PRO A 137 25.19 -7.05 3.57
N GLU A 138 25.45 -8.12 4.33
CA GLU A 138 24.51 -9.25 4.53
C GLU A 138 23.13 -8.83 5.04
N ARG A 139 23.03 -7.73 5.80
CA ARG A 139 21.74 -7.18 6.27
C ARG A 139 20.74 -6.87 5.16
N PHE A 140 21.23 -6.65 3.93
CA PHE A 140 20.38 -6.39 2.76
C PHE A 140 19.86 -7.67 2.10
N HIS A 141 20.31 -8.84 2.53
CA HIS A 141 19.80 -10.14 2.10
C HIS A 141 19.39 -10.95 3.34
N PRO A 142 18.36 -10.50 4.08
CA PRO A 142 17.89 -11.24 5.25
C PRO A 142 17.49 -12.65 4.82
N ALA A 143 17.92 -13.65 5.59
CA ALA A 143 17.54 -15.03 5.33
C ALA A 143 16.01 -15.15 5.35
N ALA A 144 15.43 -15.77 4.33
CA ALA A 144 14.02 -16.13 4.34
C ALA A 144 13.83 -17.23 5.39
N THR A 145 13.45 -16.85 6.61
CA THR A 145 13.01 -17.80 7.63
C THR A 145 11.64 -18.32 7.23
N LEU A 146 11.65 -19.40 6.47
CA LEU A 146 10.49 -20.29 6.29
C LEU A 146 10.25 -21.00 7.62
N GLU A 147 9.59 -20.32 8.57
CA GLU A 147 9.10 -20.99 9.76
C GLU A 147 7.89 -21.84 9.38
N LEU A 148 8.12 -23.15 9.27
CA LEU A 148 7.09 -24.15 8.94
C LEU A 148 6.09 -24.36 10.09
N VAL A 149 6.41 -23.87 11.29
CA VAL A 149 5.61 -24.00 12.50
C VAL A 149 5.18 -22.61 12.93
N GLU A 150 3.89 -22.44 13.22
CA GLU A 150 3.36 -21.19 13.75
C GLU A 150 4.03 -20.88 15.10
N PRO A 151 4.57 -19.66 15.30
CA PRO A 151 5.22 -19.29 16.56
C PRO A 151 4.29 -19.47 17.75
N GLU A 152 4.82 -20.04 18.85
CA GLU A 152 4.09 -20.14 20.11
C GLU A 152 3.67 -18.75 20.60
N GLY A 153 2.40 -18.60 21.00
CA GLY A 153 1.86 -17.32 21.49
C GLY A 153 1.31 -16.38 20.40
N ARG A 154 1.44 -16.72 19.11
CA ARG A 154 0.96 -15.89 17.99
C ARG A 154 -0.52 -15.50 18.07
N GLU A 155 -1.39 -16.45 18.43
CA GLU A 155 -2.83 -16.16 18.59
C GLU A 155 -3.05 -15.13 19.71
N ALA A 156 -2.39 -15.29 20.86
CA ALA A 156 -2.49 -14.35 21.97
C ALA A 156 -1.96 -12.94 21.62
N GLU A 157 -0.92 -12.85 20.78
CA GLU A 157 -0.41 -11.56 20.28
C GLU A 157 -1.44 -10.86 19.38
N LEU A 158 -2.11 -11.60 18.50
CA LEU A 158 -3.18 -11.06 17.66
C LEU A 158 -4.40 -10.69 18.49
N ASP A 159 -4.83 -11.55 19.41
CA ASP A 159 -5.90 -11.26 20.37
C ASP A 159 -5.64 -9.93 21.09
N ALA A 160 -4.44 -9.75 21.64
CA ALA A 160 -4.06 -8.54 22.35
C ALA A 160 -4.06 -7.30 21.43
N PHE A 161 -3.54 -7.42 20.20
CA PHE A 161 -3.53 -6.34 19.22
C PHE A 161 -4.95 -5.89 18.85
N PHE A 162 -5.82 -6.83 18.49
CA PHE A 162 -7.19 -6.49 18.05
C PHE A 162 -8.08 -6.08 19.22
N ALA A 163 -7.88 -6.61 20.43
CA ALA A 163 -8.60 -6.20 21.63
C ALA A 163 -8.31 -4.75 22.06
N ALA A 164 -7.14 -4.21 21.71
CA ALA A 164 -6.80 -2.81 21.97
C ALA A 164 -7.55 -1.83 21.05
N ILE A 165 -8.08 -2.29 19.92
CA ILE A 165 -8.84 -1.47 18.99
C ILE A 165 -10.26 -1.27 19.55
N PRO A 166 -10.72 -0.02 19.77
CA PRO A 166 -11.99 0.27 20.44
C PRO A 166 -13.19 0.13 19.48
N VAL A 167 -13.28 -1.01 18.81
CA VAL A 167 -14.38 -1.34 17.90
C VAL A 167 -15.53 -1.96 18.70
N ASN A 168 -16.77 -1.62 18.36
CA ASN A 168 -17.91 -2.41 18.77
C ASN A 168 -17.92 -3.68 17.90
N LEU A 169 -17.47 -4.80 18.47
CA LEU A 169 -17.39 -6.08 17.77
C LEU A 169 -18.54 -7.00 18.22
N ARG A 170 -19.29 -7.53 17.24
CA ARG A 170 -20.38 -8.47 17.47
C ARG A 170 -20.15 -9.76 16.68
N HIS A 171 -20.29 -10.91 17.33
CA HIS A 171 -20.30 -12.19 16.65
C HIS A 171 -21.73 -12.64 16.34
N GLN A 172 -22.11 -12.65 15.06
CA GLN A 172 -23.45 -13.04 14.61
C GLN A 172 -23.46 -13.47 13.14
N GLY A 173 -24.27 -14.49 12.80
CA GLY A 173 -24.50 -14.91 11.42
C GLY A 173 -23.31 -15.66 10.80
N CYS A 174 -23.28 -15.67 9.47
CA CYS A 174 -22.25 -16.34 8.65
C CYS A 174 -21.51 -15.39 7.70
N GLU A 175 -21.70 -14.07 7.87
CA GLU A 175 -21.08 -13.03 7.04
C GLU A 175 -20.33 -12.03 7.93
N ALA A 176 -19.21 -11.53 7.43
CA ALA A 176 -18.45 -10.44 8.03
C ALA A 176 -18.79 -9.14 7.29
N TYR A 177 -19.03 -8.05 8.04
CA TYR A 177 -19.27 -6.72 7.48
C TYR A 177 -19.16 -5.62 8.54
N TYR A 178 -18.75 -4.43 8.11
CA TYR A 178 -18.90 -3.19 8.86
C TYR A 178 -20.29 -2.55 8.66
N GLU A 179 -20.91 -2.06 9.75
CA GLU A 179 -22.21 -1.38 9.76
C GLU A 179 -22.03 0.13 10.04
N PRO A 180 -21.97 1.02 9.01
CA PRO A 180 -21.64 2.43 9.21
C PRO A 180 -22.56 3.20 10.16
N THR A 181 -23.88 2.94 10.10
CA THR A 181 -24.87 3.62 10.93
C THR A 181 -24.76 3.25 12.41
N ALA A 182 -24.43 1.99 12.69
CA ALA A 182 -24.31 1.49 14.06
C ALA A 182 -22.89 1.61 14.63
N ASP A 183 -21.93 2.04 13.80
CA ASP A 183 -20.50 2.05 14.09
C ASP A 183 -20.03 0.72 14.74
N ARG A 184 -20.33 -0.39 14.06
CA ARG A 184 -20.13 -1.75 14.58
C ARG A 184 -19.58 -2.67 13.49
N VAL A 185 -18.68 -3.57 13.87
CA VAL A 185 -18.22 -4.66 13.02
C VAL A 185 -18.95 -5.94 13.45
N THR A 186 -19.54 -6.63 12.48
CA THR A 186 -20.13 -7.95 12.68
C THR A 186 -19.23 -9.00 12.06
N MET A 187 -18.88 -10.04 12.83
CA MET A 187 -18.10 -11.18 12.39
C MET A 187 -18.91 -12.48 12.60
N PRO A 188 -18.72 -13.52 11.78
CA PRO A 188 -19.16 -14.86 12.12
C PRO A 188 -18.46 -15.37 13.39
N PRO A 189 -19.03 -16.32 14.14
CA PRO A 189 -18.33 -17.01 15.23
C PRO A 189 -16.98 -17.57 14.76
N VAL A 190 -15.94 -17.47 15.59
CA VAL A 190 -14.56 -17.89 15.27
C VAL A 190 -14.50 -19.35 14.80
N SER A 191 -15.36 -20.21 15.33
CA SER A 191 -15.46 -21.63 14.93
C SER A 191 -15.85 -21.88 13.47
N LEU A 192 -16.33 -20.85 12.74
CA LEU A 192 -16.66 -20.95 11.32
C LEU A 192 -15.45 -20.65 10.40
N PHE A 193 -14.34 -20.18 10.96
CA PHE A 193 -13.13 -19.89 10.20
C PHE A 193 -12.18 -21.09 10.17
N GLY A 194 -11.43 -21.25 9.08
CA GLY A 194 -10.42 -22.31 8.94
C GLY A 194 -9.16 -22.12 9.80
N GLY A 195 -9.11 -21.08 10.63
CA GLY A 195 -8.02 -20.77 11.56
C GLY A 195 -8.11 -19.33 12.07
N PHE A 196 -7.48 -19.04 13.21
CA PHE A 196 -7.49 -17.70 13.83
C PHE A 196 -6.90 -16.62 12.90
N ASP A 197 -5.86 -16.96 12.12
CA ASP A 197 -5.27 -16.06 11.12
C ASP A 197 -6.31 -15.61 10.08
N HIS A 198 -7.18 -16.51 9.61
CA HIS A 198 -8.23 -16.17 8.64
C HIS A 198 -9.28 -15.25 9.27
N TYR A 199 -9.66 -15.54 10.52
CA TYR A 199 -10.56 -14.68 11.30
C TYR A 199 -10.00 -13.27 11.45
N TYR A 200 -8.75 -13.14 11.88
CA TYR A 200 -8.12 -11.85 12.13
C TYR A 200 -7.89 -11.03 10.88
N ALA A 201 -7.67 -11.70 9.78
CA ALA A 201 -7.40 -11.03 8.54
C ALA A 201 -8.70 -10.62 7.82
N THR A 202 -9.81 -11.35 8.02
CA THR A 202 -11.16 -10.84 7.72
C THR A 202 -11.52 -9.68 8.65
N LEU A 203 -11.21 -9.77 9.94
CA LEU A 203 -11.43 -8.66 10.88
C LEU A 203 -10.63 -7.41 10.49
N ALA A 204 -9.38 -7.58 10.02
CA ALA A 204 -8.55 -6.47 9.54
C ALA A 204 -9.18 -5.76 8.32
N HIS A 205 -9.80 -6.52 7.41
CA HIS A 205 -10.57 -5.97 6.29
C HIS A 205 -11.78 -5.15 6.79
N GLU A 206 -12.61 -5.71 7.68
CA GLU A 206 -13.77 -4.98 8.22
C GLU A 206 -13.38 -3.77 9.05
N LEU A 207 -12.28 -3.86 9.79
CA LEU A 207 -11.73 -2.73 10.53
C LEU A 207 -11.19 -1.65 9.59
N SER A 208 -10.72 -2.02 8.41
CA SER A 208 -10.31 -1.05 7.39
C SER A 208 -11.51 -0.21 6.96
N HIS A 209 -12.67 -0.82 6.72
CA HIS A 209 -13.93 -0.09 6.51
C HIS A 209 -14.34 0.74 7.74
N TRP A 210 -14.24 0.15 8.94
CA TRP A 210 -14.53 0.84 10.19
C TRP A 210 -13.76 2.16 10.29
N THR A 211 -12.47 2.22 9.95
CA THR A 211 -11.71 3.48 9.97
C THR A 211 -12.32 4.62 9.14
N GLY A 212 -13.14 4.31 8.14
CA GLY A 212 -13.76 5.27 7.24
C GLY A 212 -14.91 6.10 7.84
N HIS A 213 -15.39 5.76 9.04
CA HIS A 213 -16.48 6.50 9.68
C HIS A 213 -16.18 7.99 9.91
N ALA A 214 -17.24 8.79 10.00
CA ALA A 214 -17.18 10.25 10.15
C ALA A 214 -16.40 10.73 11.38
N SER A 215 -16.35 9.94 12.46
CA SER A 215 -15.58 10.27 13.67
C SER A 215 -14.09 9.89 13.59
N ARG A 216 -13.65 9.28 12.48
CA ARG A 216 -12.29 8.75 12.28
C ARG A 216 -11.65 9.39 11.03
N LEU A 217 -11.52 8.65 9.94
CA LEU A 217 -10.92 9.16 8.69
C LEU A 217 -11.94 9.84 7.76
N GLY A 218 -13.23 9.81 8.10
CA GLY A 218 -14.26 10.58 7.41
C GLY A 218 -14.35 10.29 5.91
N ARG A 219 -14.16 9.03 5.50
CA ARG A 219 -14.33 8.61 4.11
C ARG A 219 -15.83 8.55 3.78
N ASP A 220 -16.16 8.74 2.50
CA ASP A 220 -17.55 8.69 2.08
C ASP A 220 -18.05 7.25 1.91
N LEU A 221 -18.67 6.74 2.99
CA LEU A 221 -19.25 5.40 3.06
C LEU A 221 -20.75 5.35 2.72
N LYS A 222 -21.34 6.45 2.23
CA LYS A 222 -22.79 6.52 1.94
C LYS A 222 -23.19 5.81 0.63
N ASN A 223 -22.22 5.22 -0.05
CA ASN A 223 -22.37 4.64 -1.37
C ASN A 223 -23.00 3.25 -1.29
N ARG A 224 -23.90 2.95 -2.23
CA ARG A 224 -24.57 1.64 -2.29
C ARG A 224 -23.65 0.59 -2.89
N PHE A 225 -23.84 -0.66 -2.48
CA PHE A 225 -23.22 -1.84 -3.10
C PHE A 225 -23.36 -1.80 -4.64
N GLY A 226 -22.28 -2.12 -5.35
CA GLY A 226 -22.22 -2.13 -6.82
C GLY A 226 -22.03 -0.76 -7.50
N THR A 227 -21.82 0.31 -6.73
CA THR A 227 -21.46 1.64 -7.27
C THR A 227 -19.94 1.79 -7.39
N SER A 228 -19.46 2.66 -8.29
CA SER A 228 -18.02 2.95 -8.43
C SER A 228 -17.39 3.47 -7.14
N ALA A 229 -18.15 4.24 -6.35
CA ALA A 229 -17.67 4.79 -5.08
C ALA A 229 -17.60 3.71 -3.98
N TYR A 230 -18.52 2.74 -3.99
CA TYR A 230 -18.41 1.55 -3.14
C TYR A 230 -17.20 0.70 -3.54
N ALA A 231 -17.00 0.44 -4.83
CA ALA A 231 -15.82 -0.29 -5.31
C ALA A 231 -14.50 0.41 -4.94
N ALA A 232 -14.47 1.76 -4.93
CA ALA A 232 -13.31 2.50 -4.47
C ALA A 232 -13.03 2.29 -2.97
N GLU A 233 -14.05 2.18 -2.12
CA GLU A 233 -13.88 1.89 -0.69
C GLU A 233 -13.47 0.43 -0.45
N GLU A 234 -14.01 -0.53 -1.19
CA GLU A 234 -13.54 -1.93 -1.20
C GLU A 234 -12.06 -2.01 -1.59
N LEU A 235 -11.62 -1.24 -2.59
CA LEU A 235 -10.21 -1.17 -2.95
C LEU A 235 -9.35 -0.62 -1.81
N VAL A 236 -9.84 0.39 -1.09
CA VAL A 236 -9.15 0.93 0.10
C VAL A 236 -9.05 -0.12 1.20
N ALA A 237 -10.13 -0.85 1.50
CA ALA A 237 -10.14 -1.88 2.53
C ALA A 237 -9.24 -3.08 2.17
N GLU A 238 -9.28 -3.54 0.93
CA GLU A 238 -8.41 -4.60 0.41
C GLU A 238 -6.92 -4.21 0.54
N LEU A 239 -6.54 -3.03 0.04
CA LEU A 239 -5.16 -2.55 0.14
C LEU A 239 -4.73 -2.36 1.60
N SER A 240 -5.61 -1.85 2.46
CA SER A 240 -5.30 -1.64 3.88
C SER A 240 -5.12 -2.97 4.62
N SER A 241 -6.00 -3.95 4.37
CA SER A 241 -5.88 -5.30 4.92
C SER A 241 -4.59 -5.99 4.49
N ALA A 242 -4.16 -5.81 3.23
CA ALA A 242 -2.88 -6.33 2.74
C ALA A 242 -1.68 -5.68 3.45
N MET A 243 -1.74 -4.36 3.71
CA MET A 243 -0.72 -3.69 4.51
C MET A 243 -0.69 -4.17 5.96
N LEU A 244 -1.85 -4.40 6.57
CA LEU A 244 -1.95 -4.95 7.93
C LEU A 244 -1.43 -6.38 7.97
N GLY A 245 -1.72 -7.19 6.95
CA GLY A 245 -1.22 -8.56 6.86
C GLY A 245 0.30 -8.61 6.73
N ALA A 246 0.90 -7.67 6.02
CA ALA A 246 2.36 -7.53 5.99
C ALA A 246 2.98 -7.22 7.36
N GLU A 247 2.31 -6.39 8.18
CA GLU A 247 2.83 -5.96 9.49
C GLU A 247 2.52 -6.95 10.63
N LEU A 248 1.42 -7.70 10.52
CA LEU A 248 0.94 -8.64 11.52
C LEU A 248 1.20 -10.10 11.13
N GLY A 249 1.75 -10.33 9.94
CA GLY A 249 1.97 -11.67 9.37
C GLY A 249 0.67 -12.38 9.01
N LEU A 250 -0.43 -11.66 8.82
CA LEU A 250 -1.73 -12.25 8.47
C LEU A 250 -1.79 -12.65 6.99
N PRO A 251 -2.55 -13.70 6.63
CA PRO A 251 -2.79 -14.02 5.23
C PRO A 251 -3.46 -12.85 4.50
N VAL A 252 -3.25 -12.76 3.19
CA VAL A 252 -3.92 -11.78 2.32
C VAL A 252 -5.05 -12.44 1.52
N THR A 253 -5.61 -13.53 2.04
CA THR A 253 -6.64 -14.32 1.38
C THR A 253 -7.96 -14.14 2.10
N HIS A 254 -8.58 -12.97 1.94
CA HIS A 254 -9.90 -12.70 2.48
C HIS A 254 -10.91 -12.68 1.36
N LEU A 255 -11.83 -13.65 1.44
CA LEU A 255 -13.11 -13.77 0.74
C LEU A 255 -13.04 -14.18 -0.75
N ASP A 256 -13.49 -15.40 -1.05
CA ASP A 256 -13.59 -15.98 -2.40
C ASP A 256 -14.63 -15.31 -3.34
N SER A 257 -15.14 -14.12 -3.01
CA SER A 257 -16.30 -13.48 -3.67
C SER A 257 -15.98 -12.14 -4.37
N HIS A 258 -14.75 -11.97 -4.87
CA HIS A 258 -14.26 -10.67 -5.38
C HIS A 258 -14.39 -10.43 -6.89
N ALA A 259 -14.93 -11.39 -7.66
CA ALA A 259 -15.00 -11.25 -9.12
C ALA A 259 -15.78 -10.00 -9.57
N SER A 260 -16.86 -9.64 -8.85
CA SER A 260 -17.66 -8.45 -9.15
C SER A 260 -16.90 -7.14 -8.90
N TYR A 261 -15.95 -7.09 -7.97
CA TYR A 261 -15.20 -5.86 -7.68
C TYR A 261 -14.08 -5.61 -8.69
N ILE A 262 -13.48 -6.66 -9.25
CA ILE A 262 -12.40 -6.52 -10.24
C ILE A 262 -12.90 -5.73 -11.45
N GLU A 263 -14.10 -6.01 -11.95
CA GLU A 263 -14.68 -5.25 -13.08
C GLU A 263 -14.88 -3.77 -12.74
N HIS A 264 -15.41 -3.48 -11.54
CA HIS A 264 -15.61 -2.11 -11.08
C HIS A 264 -14.29 -1.36 -10.83
N TRP A 265 -13.28 -2.04 -10.29
CA TRP A 265 -11.93 -1.48 -10.13
C TRP A 265 -11.30 -1.20 -11.48
N LEU A 266 -11.35 -2.15 -12.42
CA LEU A 266 -10.83 -1.94 -13.77
C LEU A 266 -11.45 -0.71 -14.44
N LYS A 267 -12.77 -0.52 -14.30
CA LYS A 267 -13.42 0.69 -14.79
C LYS A 267 -12.89 1.95 -14.11
N LEU A 268 -12.85 1.96 -12.77
CA LEU A 268 -12.34 3.09 -11.98
C LEU A 268 -10.90 3.48 -12.39
N LEU A 269 -10.03 2.48 -12.56
CA LEU A 269 -8.61 2.68 -12.89
C LEU A 269 -8.40 3.12 -14.35
N LYS A 270 -9.29 2.71 -15.27
CA LYS A 270 -9.28 3.17 -16.66
C LYS A 270 -9.79 4.61 -16.80
N ASP A 271 -10.73 5.01 -15.93
CA ASP A 271 -11.31 6.35 -15.92
C ASP A 271 -10.40 7.40 -15.25
N ASP A 272 -9.59 7.01 -14.24
CA ASP A 272 -8.68 7.90 -13.51
C ASP A 272 -7.32 7.22 -13.20
N ASP A 273 -6.26 7.73 -13.82
CA ASP A 273 -4.90 7.20 -13.68
C ASP A 273 -4.27 7.46 -12.30
N ARG A 274 -4.93 8.24 -11.44
CA ARG A 274 -4.54 8.49 -10.04
C ARG A 274 -5.43 7.77 -9.03
N ALA A 275 -6.47 7.05 -9.47
CA ALA A 275 -7.39 6.37 -8.58
C ALA A 275 -6.67 5.38 -7.65
N ILE A 276 -5.76 4.56 -8.18
CA ILE A 276 -5.01 3.59 -7.37
C ILE A 276 -4.03 4.25 -6.39
N LEU A 277 -3.39 5.36 -6.78
CA LEU A 277 -2.53 6.13 -5.88
C LEU A 277 -3.35 6.72 -4.72
N THR A 278 -4.54 7.22 -5.02
CA THR A 278 -5.47 7.77 -4.03
C THR A 278 -5.99 6.68 -3.09
N ALA A 279 -6.37 5.52 -3.62
CA ALA A 279 -6.80 4.38 -2.83
C ALA A 279 -5.68 3.88 -1.92
N ALA A 280 -4.46 3.75 -2.44
CA ALA A 280 -3.29 3.33 -1.66
C ALA A 280 -2.92 4.34 -0.56
N ALA A 281 -3.09 5.65 -0.78
CA ALA A 281 -2.89 6.66 0.25
C ALA A 281 -3.93 6.54 1.39
N LYS A 282 -5.21 6.39 1.05
CA LYS A 282 -6.28 6.16 2.04
C LYS A 282 -6.11 4.84 2.79
N ALA A 283 -5.63 3.80 2.10
CA ALA A 283 -5.31 2.51 2.70
C ALA A 283 -4.16 2.61 3.71
N GLU A 284 -3.13 3.40 3.42
CA GLU A 284 -2.03 3.69 4.34
C GLU A 284 -2.52 4.43 5.60
N GLU A 285 -3.42 5.40 5.45
CA GLU A 285 -4.04 6.11 6.59
C GLU A 285 -4.85 5.14 7.47
N ALA A 286 -5.67 4.28 6.86
CA ALA A 286 -6.46 3.28 7.55
C ALA A 286 -5.57 2.27 8.30
N ALA A 287 -4.56 1.71 7.62
CA ALA A 287 -3.64 0.75 8.23
C ALA A 287 -2.83 1.41 9.35
N SER A 288 -2.35 2.63 9.14
CA SER A 288 -1.60 3.38 10.16
C SER A 288 -2.45 3.66 11.40
N LEU A 289 -3.72 4.02 11.23
CA LEU A 289 -4.63 4.22 12.36
C LEU A 289 -4.83 2.92 13.16
N LEU A 290 -5.07 1.81 12.48
CA LEU A 290 -5.30 0.52 13.12
C LEU A 290 -4.05 0.00 13.84
N LEU A 291 -2.87 0.08 13.20
CA LEU A 291 -1.59 -0.26 13.82
C LEU A 291 -1.33 0.58 15.08
N LYS A 292 -1.61 1.89 15.02
CA LYS A 292 -1.49 2.79 16.17
C LYS A 292 -2.45 2.41 17.30
N LEU A 293 -3.72 2.12 16.99
CA LEU A 293 -4.72 1.71 17.97
C LEU A 293 -4.38 0.35 18.61
N GLY A 294 -3.82 -0.58 17.83
CA GLY A 294 -3.31 -1.85 18.31
C GLY A 294 -1.94 -1.78 19.01
N GLY A 295 -1.41 -0.58 19.26
CA GLY A 295 -0.20 -0.37 20.05
C GLY A 295 1.13 -0.54 19.31
N LYS A 296 1.14 -0.65 17.97
CA LYS A 296 2.38 -0.67 17.18
C LYS A 296 2.93 0.75 17.02
N ILE A 297 4.24 0.90 17.28
CA ILE A 297 4.95 2.16 17.04
C ILE A 297 5.25 2.25 15.55
N ILE A 298 4.67 3.23 14.89
CA ILE A 298 4.97 3.56 13.50
C ILE A 298 6.04 4.66 13.52
N PRO A 299 7.22 4.47 12.93
CA PRO A 299 8.22 5.53 12.81
C PRO A 299 7.60 6.80 12.18
N GLU A 300 7.82 7.95 12.79
CA GLU A 300 7.37 9.23 12.22
C GLU A 300 8.05 9.49 10.87
N GLN A 301 7.32 10.16 9.97
CA GLN A 301 7.86 10.61 8.69
C GLN A 301 8.98 11.64 8.93
N SER A 302 10.23 11.26 8.70
CA SER A 302 11.23 12.21 8.23
C SER A 302 11.08 12.40 6.72
N ASP A 303 11.55 13.53 6.19
CA ASP A 303 11.51 13.89 4.78
C ASP A 303 12.42 13.00 3.89
N ASP A 304 12.82 11.82 4.37
CA ASP A 304 13.77 10.88 3.76
C ASP A 304 13.38 10.45 2.33
N ALA A 305 12.11 10.57 1.93
CA ALA A 305 11.72 10.36 0.52
C ALA A 305 12.31 11.42 -0.42
N SER A 306 12.41 12.65 0.04
CA SER A 306 13.13 13.72 -0.65
C SER A 306 14.63 13.46 -0.64
N ASP A 307 15.17 12.93 0.45
CA ASP A 307 16.61 12.65 0.56
C ASP A 307 17.04 11.47 -0.30
N ASP A 308 16.28 10.37 -0.30
CA ASP A 308 16.48 9.25 -1.23
C ASP A 308 16.39 9.73 -2.68
N ALA A 309 15.42 10.58 -3.01
CA ALA A 309 15.30 11.15 -4.35
C ALA A 309 16.44 12.12 -4.70
N ALA A 310 16.97 12.86 -3.73
CA ALA A 310 18.16 13.69 -3.92
C ALA A 310 19.40 12.83 -4.16
N LEU A 311 19.51 11.69 -3.49
CA LEU A 311 20.54 10.67 -3.74
C LEU A 311 20.30 9.91 -5.04
N ALA A 312 19.14 10.01 -5.68
CA ALA A 312 18.89 9.41 -6.99
C ALA A 312 19.25 10.35 -8.17
N ALA A 313 19.40 11.64 -7.91
CA ALA A 313 19.76 12.67 -8.90
C ALA A 313 21.27 12.68 -9.17
#